data_AF-A0A364V385-F1
#
_entry.id   AF-A0A364V385-F1
#
_cell.length_a   1.000
_cell.length_b   1.000
_cell.length_c   1.000
_cell.angle_alpha   90.00
_cell.angle_beta   90.00
_cell.angle_gamma   90.00
#
_symmetry.space_group_name_H-M   'P 1'
#
loop_
_entity.id
_entity.type
_entity.pdbx_description
1 polymer ?
#
loop_
_entity_poly.entity_id
_entity_poly.type
_entity_poly.pdbx_seq_one_letter_code
_entity_poly.pdbx_strand_id
1 'polypeptide(L)'
;ALICDELGEEAKREGRVTAHDYVASRPVFTEVEAIRRVLYLAKVAGCRLHVCHVSSPEGVEEVTRARQEGQDVTCESCPHYFVLDTDQFEEIGTLAKCSPPIRDLENQKGMWEKLFNGEIDCLVSDHSPCPPEMKAGNIMKAWGG
;
A
#
# COMPACT_ATOMS: atom_id res chain seq x y z
N ALA A 1 8.91 7.06 1.76
CA ALA A 1 8.91 7.38 3.20
C ALA A 1 8.72 8.88 3.41
N LEU A 2 9.72 9.72 3.10
CA LEU A 2 9.71 11.15 3.43
C LEU A 2 8.39 11.90 3.12
N ILE A 3 7.84 11.78 1.91
CA ILE A 3 6.60 12.50 1.54
C ILE A 3 5.41 12.03 2.40
N CYS A 4 5.25 10.72 2.60
CA CYS A 4 4.17 10.16 3.40
C CYS A 4 4.27 10.57 4.88
N ASP A 5 5.50 10.72 5.38
CA ASP A 5 5.75 11.15 6.75
C ASP A 5 5.40 12.63 6.92
N GLU A 6 5.82 13.49 5.99
CA GLU A 6 5.50 14.92 6.01
C GLU A 6 3.99 15.20 5.86
N LEU A 7 3.31 14.53 4.92
CA LEU A 7 1.85 14.63 4.78
C LEU A 7 1.13 14.11 6.03
N GLY A 8 1.69 13.08 6.68
CA GLY A 8 1.16 12.56 7.92
C GLY A 8 1.31 13.53 9.09
N GLU A 9 2.46 14.19 9.21
CA GLU A 9 2.67 15.22 10.22
C GLU A 9 1.83 16.48 9.95
N GLU A 10 1.64 16.86 8.69
CA GLU A 10 0.72 17.92 8.29
C GLU A 10 -0.71 17.64 8.73
N ALA A 11 -1.24 16.46 8.43
CA ALA A 11 -2.57 16.05 8.86
C ALA A 11 -2.72 16.09 10.39
N LYS A 12 -1.72 15.62 11.14
CA LYS A 12 -1.71 15.73 12.61
C LYS A 12 -1.74 17.18 13.09
N ARG A 13 -0.98 18.09 12.48
CA ARG A 13 -0.97 19.53 12.85
C ARG A 13 -2.32 20.19 12.61
N GLU A 14 -3.04 19.74 11.58
CA GLU A 14 -4.37 20.26 11.21
C GLU A 14 -5.51 19.58 11.97
N GLY A 15 -5.23 18.62 12.85
CA GLY A 15 -6.25 17.85 13.58
C GLY A 15 -6.97 16.81 12.72
N ARG A 16 -6.49 16.55 11.51
CA ARG A 16 -6.95 15.54 10.57
C ARG A 16 -6.37 14.18 10.95
N VAL A 17 -7.13 13.40 11.71
CA VAL A 17 -6.65 12.15 12.33
C VAL A 17 -7.56 10.95 12.06
N THR A 18 -8.44 11.05 11.07
CA THR A 18 -9.34 9.96 10.63
C THR A 18 -8.60 8.89 9.82
N ALA A 19 -9.26 7.78 9.51
CA ALA A 19 -8.71 6.77 8.61
C ALA A 19 -8.60 7.32 7.19
N HIS A 20 -9.62 8.05 6.70
CA HIS A 20 -9.54 8.76 5.41
C HIS A 20 -8.35 9.72 5.34
N ASP A 21 -8.05 10.46 6.41
CA ASP A 21 -6.88 11.35 6.47
C ASP A 21 -5.55 10.56 6.40
N TYR A 22 -5.49 9.41 7.08
CA TYR A 22 -4.31 8.53 7.00
C TYR A 22 -4.09 8.01 5.58
N VAL A 23 -5.15 7.56 4.89
CA VAL A 23 -5.07 7.15 3.49
C VAL A 23 -4.63 8.32 2.60
N ALA A 24 -5.22 9.50 2.78
CA ALA A 24 -4.87 10.71 2.01
C ALA A 24 -3.43 11.17 2.24
N SER A 25 -2.86 10.93 3.43
CA SER A 25 -1.44 11.20 3.71
C SER A 25 -0.46 10.21 3.05
N ARG A 26 -0.99 9.15 2.44
CA ARG A 26 -0.25 8.08 1.77
C ARG A 26 -0.82 7.85 0.36
N PRO A 27 -0.85 8.91 -0.47
CA PRO A 27 -1.52 8.86 -1.76
C PRO A 27 -0.81 7.90 -2.71
N VAL A 28 -1.55 7.37 -3.69
CA VAL A 28 -1.09 6.38 -4.68
C VAL A 28 0.26 6.75 -5.30
N PHE A 29 0.50 8.03 -5.62
CA PHE A 29 1.74 8.45 -6.24
C PHE A 29 2.99 8.13 -5.41
N THR A 30 2.89 8.05 -4.08
CA THR A 30 4.03 7.72 -3.22
C THR A 30 4.44 6.26 -3.34
N GLU A 31 3.48 5.36 -3.58
CA GLU A 31 3.75 3.96 -3.92
C GLU A 31 4.32 3.86 -5.34
N VAL A 32 3.68 4.50 -6.32
CA VAL A 32 4.10 4.48 -7.73
C VAL A 32 5.51 5.03 -7.92
N GLU A 33 5.87 6.15 -7.27
CA GLU A 33 7.23 6.71 -7.32
C GLU A 33 8.25 5.68 -6.81
N ALA A 34 7.97 5.06 -5.66
CA ALA A 34 8.88 4.12 -5.04
C ALA A 34 9.07 2.88 -5.91
N ILE A 35 7.98 2.34 -6.47
CA ILE A 35 8.01 1.19 -7.38
C ILE A 35 8.85 1.52 -8.62
N ARG A 36 8.58 2.65 -9.30
CA ARG A 36 9.32 3.06 -10.51
C ARG A 36 10.80 3.23 -10.25
N ARG A 37 11.16 3.84 -9.11
CA ARG A 37 12.56 4.03 -8.72
C ARG A 37 13.26 2.69 -8.48
N VAL A 38 12.66 1.77 -7.72
CA VAL A 38 13.28 0.48 -7.41
C VAL A 38 13.33 -0.43 -8.64
N LEU A 39 12.31 -0.41 -9.50
CA LEU A 39 12.33 -1.10 -10.80
C LEU A 39 13.52 -0.67 -11.65
N TYR A 40 13.73 0.64 -11.81
CA TYR A 40 14.85 1.15 -12.60
C TYR A 40 16.20 0.77 -12.01
N LEU A 41 16.37 0.93 -10.70
CA LEU A 41 17.62 0.56 -10.02
C LEU A 41 17.93 -0.93 -10.16
N ALA A 42 16.93 -1.80 -9.96
CA ALA A 42 17.10 -3.25 -10.11
C ALA A 42 17.44 -3.64 -11.55
N LYS A 43 16.83 -2.99 -12.55
CA LYS A 43 17.13 -3.18 -13.98
C LYS A 43 18.59 -2.86 -14.28
N VAL A 44 19.07 -1.69 -13.85
CA VAL A 44 20.46 -1.26 -14.08
C VAL A 44 21.45 -2.13 -13.31
N ALA A 45 21.09 -2.57 -12.10
CA ALA A 45 21.92 -3.46 -11.29
C ALA A 45 21.95 -4.92 -11.81
N GLY A 46 21.07 -5.29 -12.76
CA GLY A 46 20.95 -6.66 -13.23
C GLY A 46 20.43 -7.63 -12.16
N CYS A 47 19.61 -7.14 -11.23
CA CYS A 47 19.09 -7.93 -10.12
C CYS A 47 17.59 -8.22 -10.30
N ARG A 48 17.19 -9.47 -10.02
CA ARG A 48 15.77 -9.84 -9.95
C ARG A 48 15.10 -9.12 -8.78
N LEU A 49 13.89 -8.62 -9.00
CA LEU A 49 13.13 -7.86 -8.00
C LEU A 49 11.82 -8.55 -7.63
N HIS A 50 11.42 -8.41 -6.37
CA HIS A 50 10.07 -8.69 -5.92
C HIS A 50 9.50 -7.44 -5.22
N VAL A 51 8.34 -6.97 -5.65
CA VAL A 51 7.67 -5.79 -5.08
C VAL A 51 6.63 -6.23 -4.06
N CYS A 52 6.90 -5.93 -2.79
CA CYS A 52 6.06 -6.32 -1.66
C CYS A 52 4.72 -5.58 -1.63
N HIS A 53 3.70 -6.25 -1.09
CA HIS A 53 2.40 -5.73 -0.64
C HIS A 53 1.87 -4.55 -1.47
N VAL A 54 1.77 -4.72 -2.79
CA VAL A 54 1.24 -3.67 -3.69
C VAL A 54 -0.22 -3.43 -3.37
N SER A 55 -0.60 -2.16 -3.20
CA SER A 55 -1.92 -1.81 -2.70
C SER A 55 -2.78 -1.03 -3.69
N SER A 56 -2.23 -0.63 -4.85
CA SER A 56 -2.94 0.09 -5.90
C SER A 56 -2.78 -0.57 -7.28
N PRO A 57 -3.80 -0.52 -8.15
CA PRO A 57 -3.69 -1.02 -9.52
C PRO A 57 -2.63 -0.26 -10.32
N GLU A 58 -2.41 1.02 -10.06
CA GLU A 58 -1.34 1.82 -10.67
C GLU A 58 0.05 1.29 -10.29
N GLY A 59 0.23 0.84 -9.03
CA GLY A 59 1.44 0.16 -8.61
C GLY A 59 1.66 -1.16 -9.35
N VAL A 60 0.59 -1.95 -9.54
CA VAL A 60 0.65 -3.19 -10.33
C VAL A 60 0.99 -2.90 -11.80
N GLU A 61 0.42 -1.86 -12.39
CA GLU A 61 0.68 -1.46 -13.78
C GLU A 61 2.16 -1.16 -14.06
N GLU A 62 2.86 -0.51 -13.12
CA GLU A 62 4.29 -0.26 -13.26
C GLU A 62 5.09 -1.57 -13.26
N VAL A 63 4.69 -2.55 -12.45
CA VAL A 63 5.31 -3.87 -12.43
C VAL A 63 5.00 -4.63 -13.72
N THR A 64 3.74 -4.65 -14.17
CA THR A 64 3.30 -5.26 -15.43
C THR A 64 4.09 -4.69 -16.61
N ARG A 65 4.23 -3.37 -16.69
CA ARG A 65 5.01 -2.70 -17.75
C ARG A 65 6.47 -3.16 -17.74
N ALA A 66 7.11 -3.21 -16.57
CA ALA A 66 8.50 -3.66 -16.45
C ALA A 66 8.69 -5.12 -16.88
N ARG A 67 7.75 -6.01 -16.53
CA ARG A 67 7.75 -7.41 -17.02
C ARG A 67 7.65 -7.48 -18.53
N GLN A 68 6.76 -6.69 -19.14
CA GLN A 68 6.59 -6.64 -20.60
C GLN A 68 7.85 -6.13 -21.32
N GLU A 69 8.65 -5.29 -20.67
CA GLU A 69 9.98 -4.87 -21.14
C GLU A 69 11.08 -5.94 -20.96
N GLY A 70 10.73 -7.12 -20.44
CA GLY A 70 11.66 -8.24 -20.22
C GLY A 70 12.42 -8.18 -18.90
N GLN A 71 12.04 -7.30 -17.96
CA GLN A 71 12.63 -7.28 -16.62
C GLN A 71 12.14 -8.47 -15.79
N ASP A 72 13.05 -9.15 -15.08
CA ASP A 72 12.73 -10.21 -14.13
C ASP A 72 12.22 -9.59 -12.81
N VAL A 73 10.91 -9.36 -12.75
CA VAL A 73 10.24 -8.78 -11.59
C VAL A 73 8.92 -9.49 -11.29
N THR A 74 8.64 -9.69 -10.01
CA THR A 74 7.37 -10.20 -9.48
C THR A 74 6.78 -9.22 -8.47
N CYS A 75 5.52 -9.36 -8.10
CA CYS A 75 4.87 -8.61 -7.03
C CYS A 75 3.87 -9.48 -6.28
N GLU A 76 3.62 -9.09 -5.04
CA GLU A 76 2.60 -9.68 -4.18
C GLU A 76 1.60 -8.61 -3.75
N SER A 77 0.45 -9.06 -3.26
CA SER A 77 -0.49 -8.22 -2.54
C SER A 77 -1.07 -8.99 -1.35
N CYS A 78 -1.93 -8.37 -0.57
CA CYS A 78 -2.41 -8.90 0.70
C CYS A 78 -3.94 -8.91 0.76
N PRO A 79 -4.58 -9.92 1.38
CA PRO A 79 -6.04 -10.03 1.42
C PRO A 79 -6.76 -8.76 1.91
N HIS A 80 -6.16 -8.00 2.82
CA HIS A 80 -6.76 -6.76 3.33
C HIS A 80 -6.94 -5.67 2.25
N TYR A 81 -6.21 -5.70 1.12
CA TYR A 81 -6.46 -4.82 -0.02
C TYR A 81 -7.59 -5.29 -0.94
N PHE A 82 -8.11 -6.51 -0.74
CA PHE A 82 -9.16 -7.10 -1.58
C PHE A 82 -10.50 -7.24 -0.85
N VAL A 83 -10.47 -7.29 0.48
CA VAL A 83 -11.66 -7.56 1.31
C VAL A 83 -12.05 -6.39 2.20
N LEU A 84 -11.22 -5.35 2.29
CA LEU A 84 -11.50 -4.12 3.02
C LEU A 84 -11.33 -2.91 2.09
N ASP A 85 -12.10 -1.87 2.37
CA ASP A 85 -11.94 -0.52 1.81
C ASP A 85 -11.74 0.53 2.92
N THR A 86 -11.51 1.79 2.54
CA THR A 86 -11.29 2.90 3.48
C THR A 86 -12.47 3.11 4.43
N ASP A 87 -13.72 2.94 3.99
CA ASP A 87 -14.89 3.15 4.83
C ASP A 87 -14.94 2.08 5.92
N GLN A 88 -14.69 0.82 5.55
CA GLN A 88 -14.59 -0.29 6.50
C GLN A 88 -13.40 -0.13 7.45
N PHE A 89 -12.28 0.42 6.97
CA PHE A 89 -11.14 0.78 7.81
C PHE A 89 -11.51 1.87 8.83
N GLU A 90 -12.26 2.91 8.44
CA GLU A 90 -12.76 3.92 9.38
C GLU A 90 -13.63 3.28 10.49
N GLU A 91 -14.50 2.33 10.13
CA GLU A 91 -15.35 1.60 11.09
C GLU A 91 -14.55 0.68 12.04
N ILE A 92 -13.59 -0.08 11.51
CA ILE A 92 -12.76 -1.01 12.29
C ILE A 92 -11.76 -0.26 13.18
N GLY A 93 -11.31 0.91 12.73
CA GLY A 93 -10.34 1.74 13.42
C GLY A 93 -8.90 1.21 13.34
N THR A 94 -8.13 1.42 14.40
CA THR A 94 -6.67 1.24 14.40
C THR A 94 -6.21 -0.18 14.08
N LEU A 95 -7.05 -1.19 14.23
CA LEU A 95 -6.74 -2.58 13.89
C LEU A 95 -6.61 -2.83 12.39
N ALA A 96 -7.29 -2.04 11.55
CA ALA A 96 -7.18 -2.11 10.09
C ALA A 96 -6.11 -1.16 9.53
N LYS A 97 -5.37 -0.43 10.38
CA LYS A 97 -4.26 0.41 9.95
C LYS A 97 -3.07 -0.47 9.49
N CYS A 98 -2.69 -0.33 8.22
CA CYS A 98 -1.49 -0.93 7.63
C CYS A 98 -0.68 0.07 6.78
N SER A 99 0.52 -0.32 6.33
CA SER A 99 1.31 0.41 5.34
C SER A 99 1.79 -0.55 4.25
N PRO A 100 1.45 -0.36 2.96
CA PRO A 100 0.56 0.69 2.40
C PRO A 100 -0.88 0.70 2.98
N PRO A 101 -1.65 1.80 2.87
CA PRO A 101 -3.00 1.84 3.43
C PRO A 101 -4.03 1.03 2.62
N ILE A 102 -5.10 0.61 3.27
CA ILE A 102 -6.32 0.15 2.58
C ILE A 102 -6.92 1.35 1.84
N ARG A 103 -7.22 1.18 0.54
CA ARG A 103 -7.77 2.24 -0.33
C ARG A 103 -9.28 2.13 -0.46
N ASP A 104 -9.88 3.06 -1.20
CA ASP A 104 -11.31 3.06 -1.45
C ASP A 104 -11.78 1.85 -2.28
N LEU A 105 -13.11 1.71 -2.37
CA LEU A 105 -13.75 0.61 -3.07
C LEU A 105 -13.49 0.61 -4.58
N GLU A 106 -13.23 1.77 -5.19
CA GLU A 106 -12.88 1.85 -6.62
C GLU A 106 -11.50 1.25 -6.87
N ASN A 107 -10.54 1.58 -6.01
CA ASN A 107 -9.22 0.98 -6.01
C ASN A 107 -9.29 -0.54 -5.77
N GLN A 108 -10.09 -1.00 -4.81
CA GLN A 108 -10.30 -2.43 -4.55
C GLN A 108 -10.81 -3.17 -5.79
N LYS A 109 -11.77 -2.60 -6.54
CA LYS A 109 -12.24 -3.18 -7.81
C LYS A 109 -11.11 -3.30 -8.83
N GLY A 110 -10.28 -2.26 -8.97
CA GLY A 110 -9.10 -2.30 -9.81
C GLY A 110 -8.12 -3.41 -9.40
N MET A 111 -7.87 -3.57 -8.09
CA MET A 111 -7.04 -4.65 -7.57
C MET A 111 -7.59 -6.04 -7.91
N TRP A 112 -8.91 -6.25 -7.80
CA TRP A 112 -9.56 -7.49 -8.23
C TRP A 112 -9.33 -7.77 -9.72
N GLU A 113 -9.49 -6.78 -10.59
CA GLU A 113 -9.21 -6.94 -12.02
C GLU A 113 -7.75 -7.36 -12.27
N LYS A 114 -6.78 -6.72 -11.60
CA LYS A 114 -5.36 -7.08 -11.70
C LYS A 114 -5.09 -8.51 -11.23
N LEU A 115 -5.73 -8.94 -10.15
CA LEU A 115 -5.60 -10.31 -9.64
C LEU A 115 -6.16 -11.34 -10.63
N PHE A 116 -7.37 -11.13 -11.14
CA PHE A 116 -8.00 -12.05 -12.09
C PHE A 116 -7.28 -12.12 -13.44
N ASN A 117 -6.60 -11.04 -13.84
CA ASN A 117 -5.77 -11.00 -15.03
C ASN A 117 -4.38 -11.65 -14.84
N GLY A 118 -4.05 -12.12 -13.62
CA GLY A 118 -2.77 -12.76 -13.32
C GLY A 118 -1.59 -11.79 -13.27
N GLU A 119 -1.84 -10.50 -13.04
CA GLU A 119 -0.78 -9.48 -12.95
C GLU A 119 -0.08 -9.49 -11.57
N ILE A 120 -0.74 -10.05 -10.55
CA ILE A 120 -0.23 -10.23 -9.19
C ILE A 120 0.17 -11.70 -8.99
N ASP A 121 1.42 -11.99 -8.63
CA ASP A 121 1.95 -13.36 -8.65
C ASP A 121 1.52 -14.19 -7.43
N CYS A 122 1.34 -13.54 -6.27
CA CYS A 122 0.92 -14.22 -5.05
C CYS A 122 0.16 -13.30 -4.08
N LEU A 123 -0.63 -13.94 -3.20
CA LEU A 123 -1.22 -13.32 -2.03
C LEU A 123 -0.46 -13.74 -0.78
N VAL A 124 -0.08 -12.77 0.05
CA VAL A 124 0.64 -12.97 1.31
C VAL A 124 -0.10 -12.32 2.48
N SER A 125 0.26 -12.67 3.72
CA SER A 125 -0.46 -12.14 4.89
C SER A 125 -0.07 -10.72 5.27
N ASP A 126 1.22 -10.37 5.09
CA ASP A 126 1.86 -9.24 5.77
C ASP A 126 1.47 -9.19 7.28
N HIS A 127 1.52 -10.35 7.92
CA HIS A 127 1.10 -10.48 9.31
C HIS A 127 2.03 -9.69 10.23
N SER A 128 1.52 -8.59 10.77
CA SER A 128 2.25 -7.65 11.61
C SER A 128 1.53 -7.52 12.98
N PRO A 129 1.81 -8.40 13.95
CA PRO A 129 1.19 -8.34 15.27
C PRO A 129 1.84 -7.25 16.14
N CYS A 130 1.08 -6.68 17.08
CA CYS A 130 1.60 -5.75 18.07
C CYS A 130 0.87 -5.85 19.42
N PRO A 131 1.49 -5.40 20.51
CA PRO A 131 0.80 -5.19 21.79
C PRO A 131 -0.40 -4.25 21.63
N PRO A 132 -1.51 -4.50 22.35
CA PRO A 132 -2.73 -3.69 22.23
C PRO A 132 -2.52 -2.22 22.60
N GLU A 133 -1.55 -1.91 23.46
CA GLU A 133 -1.21 -0.55 23.86
C GLU A 133 -0.73 0.30 22.68
N MET A 134 -0.06 -0.33 21.70
CA MET A 134 0.43 0.35 20.49
C MET A 134 -0.69 0.63 19.48
N LYS A 135 -1.87 0.01 19.64
CA LYS A 135 -3.06 0.24 18.82
C LYS A 135 -4.04 1.23 19.45
N ALA A 136 -3.76 1.73 20.66
CA ALA A 136 -4.59 2.73 21.32
C ALA A 136 -4.42 4.13 20.70
N GLY A 137 -5.40 5.00 20.91
CA GLY A 137 -5.39 6.38 20.41
C GLY A 137 -5.95 6.54 19.00
N ASN A 138 -5.58 7.63 18.32
CA ASN A 138 -6.07 7.92 16.96
C ASN A 138 -5.27 7.17 15.88
N ILE A 139 -5.83 7.08 14.67
CA ILE A 139 -5.25 6.37 13.53
C ILE A 139 -3.83 6.87 13.23
N MET A 140 -3.59 8.18 13.25
CA MET A 140 -2.29 8.76 12.90
C MET A 140 -1.16 8.40 13.88
N LYS A 141 -1.49 8.04 15.13
CA LYS A 141 -0.52 7.66 16.17
C LYS A 141 -0.40 6.16 16.39
N ALA A 142 -1.47 5.40 16.18
CA ALA A 142 -1.47 3.95 16.36
C ALA A 142 -0.42 3.29 15.46
N TRP A 143 0.19 2.20 15.92
CA TRP A 143 1.13 1.42 15.11
C TRP A 143 0.38 0.68 13.98
N GLY A 144 0.98 0.57 12.80
CA GLY A 144 0.31 0.01 11.61
C GLY A 144 1.21 -0.86 10.75
N GLY A 145 2.19 -1.54 11.35
CA GLY A 145 3.31 -2.13 10.61
C GLY A 145 4.46 -1.15 10.48
#